data_AF-A0A2V7WCN2-F1
#
_entry.id   AF-A0A2V7WCN2-F1
#
_cell.length_a   1.000
_cell.length_b   1.000
_cell.length_c   1.000
_cell.angle_alpha   90.00
_cell.angle_beta   90.00
_cell.angle_gamma   90.00
#
_symmetry.space_group_name_H-M   'P 1'
#
loop_
_entity.id
_entity.type
_entity.pdbx_description
1 polymer ?
#
loop_
_entity_poly.entity_id
_entity_poly.type
_entity_poly.pdbx_seq_one_letter_code
_entity_poly.pdbx_strand_id
1 'polypeptide(L)'
;MKPLAITLGDPAGIGAEVVFKALQAIDVPVSIFGDRNFAEQSSNLNEHRFVDVRLSGDQRVRFGMVDPLYGRIALASIDAAVNAVEQGECSGLVTAPIQKESIAAAGTQYPGHTELLAARAGLTRYGHDFAMYFDSPSLRAVLLSVHLPLRQDLRR
;
A
#
# COMPACT_ATOMS: atom_id res chain seq x y z
N MET A 1 -0.19 21.38 7.68
CA MET A 1 0.65 20.26 7.20
C MET A 1 -0.07 19.60 6.03
N LYS A 2 0.61 19.16 4.97
CA LYS A 2 -0.03 18.41 3.88
C LYS A 2 -0.41 17.00 4.35
N PRO A 3 -1.55 16.43 3.92
CA PRO A 3 -2.01 15.13 4.38
C PRO A 3 -1.05 13.99 4.03
N LEU A 4 -1.09 12.89 4.78
CA LEU A 4 -0.50 11.61 4.37
C LEU A 4 -1.45 10.88 3.42
N ALA A 5 -0.93 10.27 2.36
CA ALA A 5 -1.68 9.38 1.49
C ALA A 5 -1.68 7.96 2.09
N ILE A 6 -2.86 7.40 2.37
CA ILE A 6 -2.99 6.06 2.93
C ILE A 6 -3.76 5.16 1.97
N THR A 7 -3.16 4.07 1.50
CA THR A 7 -3.86 3.08 0.68
C THR A 7 -4.54 2.02 1.54
N LEU A 8 -5.71 1.53 1.12
CA LEU A 8 -6.45 0.47 1.84
C LEU A 8 -5.91 -0.95 1.60
N GLY A 9 -5.02 -1.13 0.63
CA GLY A 9 -4.40 -2.43 0.35
C GLY A 9 -5.32 -3.38 -0.42
N ASP A 10 -5.16 -4.70 -0.20
CA ASP A 10 -6.03 -5.71 -0.81
C ASP A 10 -7.42 -5.71 -0.14
N PRO A 11 -8.52 -5.54 -0.91
CA PRO A 11 -9.89 -5.55 -0.37
C PRO A 11 -10.29 -6.77 0.46
N ALA A 12 -9.75 -7.96 0.19
CA ALA A 12 -10.07 -9.17 0.93
C ALA A 12 -9.18 -9.39 2.16
N GLY A 13 -8.22 -8.49 2.41
CA GLY A 13 -7.33 -8.50 3.56
C GLY A 13 -7.88 -7.68 4.74
N ILE A 14 -6.98 -7.38 5.68
CA ILE A 14 -7.27 -6.60 6.90
C ILE A 14 -7.04 -5.10 6.72
N GLY A 15 -6.60 -4.65 5.55
CA GLY A 15 -6.06 -3.30 5.35
C GLY A 15 -7.05 -2.19 5.71
N ALA A 16 -8.29 -2.31 5.23
CA ALA A 16 -9.36 -1.36 5.56
C ALA A 16 -9.61 -1.26 7.08
N GLU A 17 -9.82 -2.40 7.75
CA GLU A 17 -10.07 -2.44 9.20
C GLU A 17 -8.94 -1.77 9.99
N VAL A 18 -7.68 -2.11 9.67
CA VAL A 18 -6.51 -1.58 10.36
C VAL A 18 -6.37 -0.08 10.14
N VAL A 19 -6.57 0.40 8.91
CA VAL A 19 -6.51 1.83 8.60
C VAL A 19 -7.57 2.59 9.39
N PHE A 20 -8.84 2.17 9.37
CA PHE A 20 -9.90 2.90 10.06
C PHE A 20 -9.75 2.89 11.58
N LYS A 21 -9.31 1.78 12.18
CA LYS A 21 -8.98 1.74 13.61
C LYS A 21 -7.81 2.66 13.96
N ALA A 22 -6.76 2.71 13.12
CA ALA A 22 -5.61 3.57 13.34
C ALA A 22 -5.99 5.06 13.27
N LEU A 23 -6.89 5.44 12.34
CA LEU A 23 -7.37 6.81 12.19
C LEU A 23 -8.11 7.34 13.42
N GLN A 24 -8.71 6.47 14.23
CA GLN A 24 -9.34 6.87 15.51
C GLN A 24 -8.32 7.24 16.59
N ALA A 25 -7.05 6.83 16.43
CA ALA A 25 -5.99 7.00 17.43
C ALA A 25 -4.95 8.05 17.06
N ILE A 26 -5.02 8.65 15.85
CA ILE A 26 -4.05 9.62 15.37
C ILE A 26 -4.75 10.93 15.01
N ASP A 27 -4.07 12.04 15.28
CA ASP A 27 -4.51 13.39 14.90
C ASP A 27 -3.57 13.97 13.84
N VAL A 28 -3.63 13.39 12.64
CA VAL A 28 -2.87 13.86 11.47
C VAL A 28 -3.79 13.94 10.25
N PRO A 29 -3.61 14.94 9.36
CA PRO A 29 -4.40 15.02 8.14
C PRO A 29 -4.08 13.84 7.22
N VAL A 30 -5.13 13.20 6.68
CA VAL A 30 -5.00 12.03 5.81
C VAL A 30 -5.89 12.14 4.57
N SER A 31 -5.41 11.55 3.47
CA SER A 31 -6.19 11.26 2.28
C SER A 31 -6.16 9.73 2.07
N ILE A 32 -7.33 9.11 2.01
CA ILE A 32 -7.49 7.66 1.88
C ILE A 32 -7.67 7.30 0.41
N PHE A 33 -6.99 6.25 -0.06
CA PHE A 33 -7.02 5.77 -1.43
C PHE A 33 -7.46 4.30 -1.44
N GLY A 34 -8.58 4.02 -2.11
CA GLY A 34 -9.17 2.69 -2.12
C GLY A 34 -10.49 2.65 -2.87
N ASP A 35 -11.05 1.46 -3.03
CA ASP A 35 -12.41 1.30 -3.56
C ASP A 35 -13.42 1.55 -2.43
N ARG A 36 -14.25 2.59 -2.57
CA ARG A 36 -15.21 2.97 -1.52
C ARG A 36 -16.24 1.88 -1.24
N ASN A 37 -16.55 1.02 -2.19
CA ASN A 37 -17.50 -0.08 -1.95
C ASN A 37 -16.95 -1.12 -0.96
N PHE A 38 -15.62 -1.16 -0.83
CA PHE A 38 -14.90 -2.09 0.05
C PHE A 38 -14.33 -1.40 1.28
N ALA A 39 -14.42 -0.06 1.36
CA ALA A 39 -14.23 0.65 2.60
C ALA A 39 -15.34 0.23 3.58
N GLU A 40 -14.97 -0.13 4.81
CA GLU A 40 -15.93 -0.58 5.82
C GLU A 40 -17.12 0.38 5.95
N GLN A 41 -18.35 -0.18 5.92
CA GLN A 41 -19.59 0.53 6.19
C GLN A 41 -19.67 1.15 7.61
N SER A 42 -18.76 0.75 8.52
CA SER A 42 -18.73 1.15 9.94
C SER A 42 -17.93 2.42 10.24
N SER A 43 -17.21 2.99 9.26
CA SER A 43 -16.38 4.16 9.49
C SER A 43 -17.09 5.45 9.05
N ASN A 44 -17.04 6.50 9.89
CA ASN A 44 -17.43 7.85 9.49
C ASN A 44 -16.40 8.39 8.48
N LEU A 45 -16.50 7.93 7.23
CA LEU A 45 -15.65 8.37 6.11
C LEU A 45 -15.73 9.89 5.85
N ASN A 46 -16.72 10.58 6.43
CA ASN A 46 -16.98 11.99 6.21
C ASN A 46 -15.94 12.93 6.84
N GLU A 47 -15.09 12.42 7.74
CA GLU A 47 -14.05 13.23 8.40
C GLU A 47 -12.74 13.28 7.61
N HIS A 48 -12.58 12.44 6.57
CA HIS A 48 -11.33 12.35 5.80
C HIS A 48 -11.58 12.46 4.29
N ARG A 49 -10.63 13.05 3.56
CA ARG A 49 -10.66 13.02 2.09
C ARG A 49 -10.48 11.57 1.63
N PHE A 50 -11.39 11.10 0.79
CA PHE A 50 -11.32 9.75 0.24
C PHE A 50 -11.33 9.82 -1.29
N VAL A 51 -10.24 9.34 -1.88
CA VAL A 51 -10.03 9.21 -3.32
C VAL A 51 -10.49 7.83 -3.75
N ASP A 52 -11.65 7.79 -4.38
CA ASP A 52 -12.31 6.55 -4.78
C ASP A 52 -11.76 6.02 -6.11
N VAL A 53 -11.12 4.85 -6.09
CA VAL A 53 -10.64 4.18 -7.31
C VAL A 53 -11.70 3.29 -7.97
N ARG A 54 -12.90 3.18 -7.37
CA ARG A 54 -14.10 2.47 -7.82
C ARG A 54 -13.96 1.56 -9.06
N LEU A 55 -13.41 0.36 -8.86
CA LEU A 55 -13.31 -0.70 -9.87
C LEU A 55 -14.28 -1.86 -9.62
N SER A 56 -14.83 -1.99 -8.41
CA SER A 56 -15.62 -3.16 -8.02
C SER A 56 -17.05 -3.19 -8.58
N GLY A 57 -17.60 -2.02 -8.96
CA GLY A 57 -19.05 -1.86 -9.10
C GLY A 57 -19.75 -2.13 -7.77
N ASP A 58 -20.92 -2.77 -7.78
CA ASP A 58 -21.72 -3.02 -6.56
C ASP A 58 -21.45 -4.40 -5.91
N GLN A 59 -20.30 -5.00 -6.20
CA GLN A 59 -19.91 -6.29 -5.63
C GLN A 59 -19.61 -6.17 -4.13
N ARG A 60 -19.75 -7.29 -3.40
CA ARG A 60 -19.31 -7.39 -2.00
C ARG A 60 -17.93 -8.03 -1.91
N VAL A 61 -17.15 -7.63 -0.90
CA VAL A 61 -15.87 -8.28 -0.58
C VAL A 61 -16.09 -9.76 -0.21
N ARG A 62 -15.20 -10.63 -0.71
CA ARG A 62 -15.03 -12.01 -0.26
C ARG A 62 -13.71 -12.12 0.47
N PHE A 63 -13.74 -12.05 1.79
CA PHE A 63 -12.52 -12.04 2.62
C PHE A 63 -11.70 -13.33 2.45
N GLY A 64 -10.37 -13.18 2.49
CA GLY A 64 -9.42 -14.29 2.37
C GLY A 64 -9.30 -14.91 0.97
N MET A 65 -9.97 -14.36 -0.04
CA MET A 65 -9.92 -14.86 -1.41
C MET A 65 -8.87 -14.15 -2.26
N VAL A 66 -8.11 -14.93 -3.02
CA VAL A 66 -7.27 -14.38 -4.10
C VAL A 66 -8.18 -14.03 -5.28
N ASP A 67 -8.15 -12.78 -5.71
CA ASP A 67 -8.96 -12.27 -6.82
C ASP A 67 -8.18 -11.23 -7.62
N PRO A 68 -8.08 -11.37 -8.96
CA PRO A 68 -7.40 -10.37 -9.80
C PRO A 68 -8.04 -8.98 -9.73
N LEU A 69 -9.34 -8.87 -9.40
CA LEU A 69 -9.98 -7.57 -9.17
C LEU A 69 -9.39 -6.88 -7.94
N TYR A 70 -9.17 -7.62 -6.86
CA TYR A 70 -8.59 -7.10 -5.61
C TYR A 70 -7.14 -6.64 -5.84
N GLY A 71 -6.38 -7.40 -6.63
CA GLY A 71 -5.06 -6.99 -7.09
C GLY A 71 -5.09 -5.68 -7.89
N ARG A 72 -6.02 -5.54 -8.85
CA ARG A 72 -6.17 -4.28 -9.62
C ARG A 72 -6.53 -3.09 -8.74
N ILE A 73 -7.44 -3.26 -7.77
CA ILE A 73 -7.83 -2.21 -6.83
C ILE A 73 -6.63 -1.77 -5.99
N ALA A 74 -5.87 -2.72 -5.43
CA ALA A 74 -4.69 -2.42 -4.64
C ALA A 74 -3.64 -1.62 -5.44
N LEU A 75 -3.33 -2.07 -6.67
CA LEU A 75 -2.37 -1.40 -7.55
C LEU A 75 -2.83 0.00 -7.96
N ALA A 76 -4.08 0.14 -8.40
CA ALA A 76 -4.65 1.44 -8.77
C ALA A 76 -4.68 2.43 -7.60
N SER A 77 -4.91 1.94 -6.38
CA SER A 77 -4.88 2.75 -5.16
C SER A 77 -3.47 3.25 -4.86
N ILE A 78 -2.45 2.39 -5.02
CA ILE A 78 -1.04 2.78 -4.87
C ILE A 78 -0.67 3.82 -5.93
N ASP A 79 -1.01 3.60 -7.20
CA ASP A 79 -0.70 4.55 -8.26
C ASP A 79 -1.34 5.92 -8.01
N ALA A 80 -2.62 5.96 -7.61
CA ALA A 80 -3.31 7.20 -7.27
C ALA A 80 -2.67 7.92 -6.08
N ALA A 81 -2.28 7.17 -5.04
CA ALA A 81 -1.63 7.72 -3.85
C ALA A 81 -0.22 8.27 -4.17
N VAL A 82 0.57 7.57 -4.98
CA VAL A 82 1.88 8.03 -5.43
C VAL A 82 1.74 9.30 -6.26
N ASN A 83 0.80 9.35 -7.20
CA ASN A 83 0.53 10.56 -8.00
C ASN A 83 0.22 11.77 -7.10
N ALA A 84 -0.59 11.58 -6.06
CA ALA A 84 -0.91 12.66 -5.12
C ALA A 84 0.31 13.15 -4.32
N VAL A 85 1.27 12.26 -4.01
CA VAL A 85 2.55 12.63 -3.39
C VAL A 85 3.44 13.37 -4.38
N GLU A 86 3.59 12.87 -5.61
CA GLU A 86 4.40 13.48 -6.68
C GLU A 86 3.91 14.88 -7.07
N GLN A 87 2.59 15.08 -7.08
CA GLN A 87 1.95 16.38 -7.32
C GLN A 87 2.03 17.32 -6.10
N GLY A 88 2.55 16.83 -4.97
CA GLY A 88 2.64 17.59 -3.74
C GLY A 88 1.29 17.84 -3.07
N GLU A 89 0.25 17.07 -3.38
CA GLU A 89 -1.03 17.10 -2.63
C GLU A 89 -0.88 16.41 -1.27
N CYS A 90 -0.06 15.35 -1.21
CA CYS A 90 0.26 14.61 0.01
C CYS A 90 1.75 14.72 0.36
N SER A 91 2.09 14.62 1.64
CA SER A 91 3.48 14.73 2.14
C SER A 91 4.24 13.40 2.19
N GLY A 92 3.53 12.28 2.11
CA GLY A 92 4.11 10.94 2.17
C GLY A 92 3.07 9.87 1.92
N LEU A 93 3.54 8.64 1.70
CA LEU A 93 2.73 7.45 1.43
C LEU A 93 2.82 6.48 2.61
N VAL A 94 1.67 5.98 3.05
CA VAL A 94 1.51 4.85 3.97
C VAL A 94 0.71 3.78 3.24
N THR A 95 1.19 2.55 3.23
CA THR A 95 0.51 1.45 2.52
C THR A 95 -0.04 0.43 3.48
N ALA A 96 -1.32 0.08 3.34
CA ALA A 96 -1.85 -1.12 3.97
C ALA A 96 -1.42 -2.38 3.19
N PRO A 97 -1.50 -3.59 3.80
CA PRO A 97 -1.02 -4.82 3.17
C PRO A 97 -1.73 -5.16 1.87
N ILE A 98 -0.99 -5.72 0.92
CA ILE A 98 -1.50 -6.27 -0.35
C ILE A 98 -1.31 -7.79 -0.40
N GLN A 99 -2.06 -8.47 -1.26
CA GLN A 99 -1.85 -9.90 -1.53
C GLN A 99 -1.06 -10.11 -2.83
N LYS A 100 0.07 -10.81 -2.74
CA LYS A 100 1.00 -10.98 -3.87
C LYS A 100 0.39 -11.80 -5.01
N GLU A 101 -0.35 -12.85 -4.67
CA GLU A 101 -1.06 -13.69 -5.64
C GLU A 101 -2.18 -12.92 -6.35
N SER A 102 -2.89 -12.02 -5.66
CA SER A 102 -3.94 -11.19 -6.25
C SER A 102 -3.35 -10.19 -7.25
N ILE A 103 -2.26 -9.49 -6.90
CA ILE A 103 -1.60 -8.55 -7.83
C ILE A 103 -0.95 -9.28 -9.01
N ALA A 104 -0.40 -10.49 -8.78
CA ALA A 104 0.15 -11.32 -9.85
C ALA A 104 -0.96 -11.77 -10.82
N ALA A 105 -2.11 -12.22 -10.30
CA ALA A 105 -3.28 -12.56 -11.10
C ALA A 105 -3.86 -11.34 -11.84
N ALA A 106 -3.65 -10.13 -11.32
CA ALA A 106 -3.99 -8.87 -11.99
C ALA A 106 -3.03 -8.49 -13.13
N GLY A 107 -1.94 -9.24 -13.34
CA GLY A 107 -0.99 -9.03 -14.44
C GLY A 107 0.13 -8.04 -14.11
N THR A 108 0.40 -7.75 -12.84
CA THR A 108 1.52 -6.89 -12.46
C THR A 108 2.87 -7.49 -12.86
N GLN A 109 3.84 -6.63 -13.19
CA GLN A 109 5.24 -7.01 -13.37
C GLN A 109 6.04 -6.93 -12.07
N TYR A 110 5.44 -6.38 -11.00
CA TYR A 110 6.12 -6.09 -9.75
C TYR A 110 5.72 -7.08 -8.65
N PRO A 111 6.68 -7.72 -7.96
CA PRO A 111 6.38 -8.71 -6.92
C PRO A 111 5.80 -8.11 -5.61
N GLY A 112 5.84 -6.78 -5.45
CA GLY A 112 5.34 -6.10 -4.27
C GLY A 112 5.52 -4.57 -4.29
N HIS A 113 5.23 -3.94 -3.15
CA HIS A 113 5.31 -2.48 -2.97
C HIS A 113 6.69 -1.92 -3.26
N THR A 114 7.74 -2.51 -2.67
CA THR A 114 9.09 -1.96 -2.73
C THR A 114 9.58 -1.88 -4.17
N GLU A 115 9.38 -2.94 -4.95
CA GLU A 115 9.80 -3.01 -6.34
C GLU A 115 8.96 -2.09 -7.23
N LEU A 116 7.64 -2.00 -6.98
CA LEU A 116 6.75 -1.08 -7.71
C LEU A 116 7.17 0.38 -7.49
N LEU A 117 7.37 0.78 -6.23
CA LEU A 117 7.72 2.16 -5.87
C LEU A 117 9.12 2.52 -6.34
N ALA A 118 10.09 1.60 -6.24
CA ALA A 118 11.43 1.82 -6.78
C ALA A 118 11.41 2.05 -8.30
N ALA A 119 10.69 1.20 -9.04
CA ALA A 119 10.55 1.35 -10.49
C ALA A 119 9.91 2.69 -10.86
N ARG A 120 8.86 3.10 -10.14
CA ARG A 120 8.16 4.37 -10.37
C ARG A 120 9.04 5.59 -10.06
N ALA A 121 9.88 5.49 -9.05
CA ALA A 121 10.86 6.52 -8.70
C ALA A 121 12.14 6.49 -9.57
N GLY A 122 12.23 5.59 -10.56
CA GLY A 122 13.42 5.44 -11.41
C GLY A 122 14.65 4.88 -10.68
N LEU A 123 14.45 4.24 -9.54
CA LEU A 123 15.50 3.67 -8.69
C LEU A 123 15.72 2.20 -9.06
N THR A 124 16.98 1.79 -9.20
CA THR A 124 17.31 0.45 -9.71
C THR A 124 18.24 -0.35 -8.81
N ARG A 125 18.97 0.30 -7.90
CA ARG A 125 20.01 -0.33 -7.09
C ARG A 125 19.59 -0.45 -5.62
N TYR A 126 18.99 -1.58 -5.26
CA TYR A 126 18.71 -1.90 -3.84
C TYR A 126 20.00 -1.87 -3.00
N GLY A 127 19.93 -1.28 -1.81
CA GLY A 127 21.06 -1.09 -0.89
C GLY A 127 21.93 0.15 -1.20
N HIS A 128 21.67 0.84 -2.31
CA HIS A 128 22.33 2.10 -2.67
C HIS A 128 21.31 3.22 -2.90
N ASP A 129 20.35 3.01 -3.82
CA ASP A 129 19.32 3.99 -4.18
C ASP A 129 18.15 3.97 -3.18
N PHE A 130 17.79 2.77 -2.69
CA PHE A 130 16.73 2.54 -1.72
C PHE A 130 17.04 1.29 -0.88
N ALA A 131 16.50 1.23 0.34
CA ALA A 131 16.66 0.08 1.22
C ALA A 131 15.42 -0.11 2.10
N MET A 132 15.22 -1.34 2.57
CA MET A 132 14.23 -1.63 3.61
C MET A 132 14.80 -1.29 4.98
N TYR A 133 14.00 -0.58 5.77
CA TYR A 133 14.35 -0.12 7.11
C TYR A 133 13.23 -0.47 8.09
N PHE A 134 13.60 -1.06 9.22
CA PHE A 134 12.73 -1.28 10.35
C PHE A 134 13.04 -0.27 11.45
N ASP A 135 12.01 0.43 11.91
CA ASP A 135 12.10 1.41 13.00
C ASP A 135 11.23 0.98 14.18
N SER A 136 11.81 1.02 15.38
CA SER A 136 11.11 0.89 16.64
C SER A 136 11.88 1.62 17.74
N PRO A 137 11.29 1.91 18.91
CA PRO A 137 11.99 2.58 20.00
C PRO A 137 13.25 1.85 20.49
N SER A 138 13.28 0.52 20.41
CA SER A 138 14.38 -0.31 20.94
C SER A 138 15.31 -0.89 19.87
N LEU A 139 14.88 -0.92 18.60
CA LEU A 139 15.64 -1.53 17.51
C LEU A 139 15.44 -0.74 16.22
N ARG A 140 16.55 -0.43 15.56
CA ARG A 140 16.60 0.14 14.23
C ARG A 140 17.50 -0.73 13.35
N ALA A 141 17.00 -1.16 12.21
CA ALA A 141 17.73 -2.07 11.32
C ALA A 141 17.49 -1.71 9.86
N VAL A 142 18.57 -1.52 9.11
CA VAL A 142 18.54 -1.45 7.63
C VAL A 142 18.96 -2.81 7.08
N LEU A 143 18.24 -3.32 6.10
CA LEU A 143 18.57 -4.60 5.47
C LEU A 143 19.45 -4.39 4.24
N LEU A 144 20.64 -5.00 4.23
CA LEU A 144 21.54 -5.02 3.07
C LEU A 144 20.99 -5.87 1.91
N SER A 145 20.22 -6.90 2.24
CA SER A 145 19.53 -7.80 1.32
C SER A 145 18.11 -8.09 1.83
N VAL A 146 17.18 -8.39 0.94
CA VAL A 146 15.77 -8.66 1.27
C VAL A 146 15.39 -10.10 0.88
N HIS A 147 14.41 -10.29 -0.02
CA HIS A 147 13.82 -11.57 -0.38
C HIS A 147 14.72 -12.41 -1.30
N LEU A 148 15.95 -12.70 -0.86
CA LEU A 148 16.88 -13.59 -1.55
C LEU A 148 17.03 -14.92 -0.80
N PRO A 149 17.19 -16.04 -1.51
CA PRO A 149 17.63 -17.28 -0.88
C PRO A 149 18.98 -17.08 -0.18
N LEU A 150 19.12 -17.57 1.06
CA LEU A 150 20.34 -17.38 1.87
C LEU A 150 21.62 -17.83 1.15
N ARG A 151 21.57 -18.93 0.40
CA ARG A 151 22.72 -19.43 -0.38
C ARG A 151 23.21 -18.42 -1.42
N GLN A 152 22.29 -17.64 -2.00
CA GLN A 152 22.63 -16.60 -2.97
C GLN A 152 23.26 -15.40 -2.27
N ASP A 153 22.73 -15.00 -1.12
CA ASP A 153 23.24 -13.86 -0.37
C ASP A 153 24.66 -14.08 0.16
N LEU A 154 24.97 -15.30 0.62
CA LEU A 154 26.31 -15.68 1.09
C LEU A 154 27.40 -15.68 0.00
N ARG A 155 27.03 -15.56 -1.28
CA ARG A 155 27.95 -15.62 -2.43
C ARG A 155 28.14 -14.26 -3.11
N ARG A 156 27.60 -13.20 -2.53
CA ARG A 156 27.53 -11.86 -3.12
C ARG A 156 28.81 -11.05 -2.91
#